data_AF-A0A172TX49-F1
#
_entry.id   AF-A0A172TX49-F1
#
_cell.length_a   1.000
_cell.length_b   1.000
_cell.length_c   1.000
_cell.angle_alpha   90.00
_cell.angle_beta   90.00
_cell.angle_gamma   90.00
#
_symmetry.space_group_name_H-M   'P 1'
#
loop_
_entity.id
_entity.type
_entity.pdbx_description
1 polymer ?
#
loop_
_entity_poly.entity_id
_entity_poly.type
_entity_poly.pdbx_seq_one_letter_code
_entity_poly.pdbx_strand_id
1 'polypeptide(L)' 'MGIDPEVKRYFKKIINSFSLFLLWMLAVSTAGFYYDLASFHGHVAWYNLTFYVVSFLLLLLFLRFLYKTWK' A
#
# COMPACT_ATOMS: atom_id res chain seq x y z
N MET A 1 -26.12 24.87 5.55
CA MET A 1 -26.30 23.40 5.62
C MET A 1 -24.92 22.76 5.50
N GLY A 2 -24.33 22.38 6.63
CA GLY A 2 -23.04 21.69 6.66
C GLY A 2 -23.25 20.19 6.61
N ILE A 3 -22.34 19.47 5.95
CA ILE A 3 -22.29 18.01 5.99
C ILE A 3 -22.21 17.57 7.45
N ASP A 4 -23.02 16.58 7.80
CA ASP A 4 -23.03 15.97 9.13
C ASP A 4 -21.59 15.66 9.59
N PRO A 5 -21.16 16.10 10.78
CA PRO A 5 -19.82 15.86 11.31
C PRO A 5 -19.40 14.39 11.26
N GLU A 6 -20.34 13.47 11.43
CA GLU A 6 -20.11 12.04 11.37
C GLU A 6 -19.80 11.57 9.94
N VAL A 7 -20.56 12.04 8.95
CA VAL A 7 -20.31 11.77 7.52
C VAL A 7 -18.92 12.28 7.13
N LYS A 8 -18.56 13.49 7.57
CA LYS A 8 -17.23 14.07 7.32
C LYS A 8 -16.11 13.22 7.93
N ARG A 9 -16.33 12.62 9.10
CA ARG A 9 -15.36 11.73 9.77
C ARG A 9 -15.13 10.46 8.96
N TYR A 10 -16.19 9.79 8.51
CA TYR A 10 -16.08 8.58 7.69
C TYR A 10 -15.42 8.88 6.35
N PHE A 11 -15.81 9.97 5.68
CA PHE A 11 -15.22 10.34 4.40
C PHE A 11 -13.71 10.58 4.50
N LYS A 12 -13.26 11.26 5.56
CA LYS A 12 -11.83 11.42 5.86
C LYS A 12 -11.13 10.08 6.11
N LYS A 13 -11.74 9.14 6.83
CA LYS A 13 -11.17 7.80 7.04
C LYS A 13 -11.00 7.06 5.70
N ILE A 14 -11.98 7.13 4.81
CA ILE A 14 -11.93 6.51 3.48
C ILE A 14 -10.82 7.13 2.64
N ILE A 15 -10.80 8.46 2.51
CA ILE A 15 -9.77 9.16 1.73
C ILE A 15 -8.40 8.83 2.27
N ASN A 16 -8.17 8.94 3.58
CA ASN A 16 -6.87 8.64 4.16
C ASN A 16 -6.46 7.19 3.89
N SER A 17 -7.38 6.24 4.05
CA SER A 17 -7.15 4.82 3.74
C SER A 17 -6.75 4.60 2.29
N PHE A 18 -7.47 5.23 1.36
CA PHE A 18 -7.25 5.11 -0.07
C PHE A 18 -5.95 5.80 -0.52
N SER A 19 -5.68 7.02 -0.04
CA SER A 19 -4.44 7.75 -0.32
C SER A 19 -3.22 6.99 0.15
N LEU A 20 -3.28 6.40 1.35
CA LEU A 20 -2.21 5.57 1.90
C LEU A 20 -1.99 4.30 1.06
N PHE A 21 -3.06 3.70 0.52
CA PHE A 21 -2.97 2.53 -0.35
C PHE A 21 -2.32 2.89 -1.69
N LEU A 22 -2.74 4.02 -2.28
CA LEU A 22 -2.14 4.57 -3.49
C LEU A 22 -0.66 4.88 -3.31
N LEU A 23 -0.28 5.48 -2.17
CA LEU A 23 1.12 5.75 -1.85
C LEU A 23 1.94 4.46 -1.78
N TRP A 24 1.41 3.41 -1.15
CA TRP A 24 2.06 2.10 -1.12
C TRP A 24 2.22 1.52 -2.53
N MET A 25 1.16 1.55 -3.35
CA MET A 25 1.22 1.08 -4.74
C MET A 25 2.25 1.84 -5.57
N LEU A 26 2.31 3.17 -5.44
CA LEU A 26 3.29 4.01 -6.13
C LEU A 26 4.72 3.71 -5.69
N ALA A 27 4.94 3.52 -4.39
CA ALA A 27 6.26 3.18 -3.85
C ALA A 27 6.73 1.81 -4.35
N VAL A 28 5.87 0.78 -4.29
CA VAL A 28 6.21 -0.58 -4.75
C VAL A 28 6.37 -0.63 -6.27
N SER A 29 5.48 -0.01 -7.04
CA SER A 29 5.64 0.02 -8.50
C SER A 29 6.90 0.76 -8.91
N THR A 30 7.17 1.93 -8.33
CA THR A 30 8.37 2.71 -8.64
C THR A 30 9.63 1.95 -8.26
N ALA A 31 9.71 1.40 -7.04
CA ALA A 31 10.86 0.61 -6.63
C ALA A 31 11.01 -0.67 -7.49
N GLY A 32 9.91 -1.34 -7.79
CA GLY A 32 9.88 -2.56 -8.59
C GLY A 32 10.38 -2.37 -10.02
N PHE A 33 9.92 -1.30 -10.68
CA PHE A 33 10.33 -1.00 -12.06
C PHE A 33 11.67 -0.28 -12.14
N TYR A 34 11.95 0.68 -11.25
CA TYR A 34 13.19 1.47 -11.29
C TYR A 34 14.44 0.62 -11.04
N TYR A 35 14.34 -0.33 -10.10
CA TYR A 35 15.44 -1.23 -9.76
C TYR A 35 15.34 -2.59 -10.47
N ASP A 36 14.43 -2.74 -11.43
CA ASP A 36 14.14 -4.00 -12.15
C ASP A 36 13.81 -5.20 -11.23
N LEU A 37 13.42 -4.95 -9.97
CA LEU A 37 13.10 -5.96 -8.96
C LEU A 37 11.79 -6.70 -9.27
N ALA A 38 10.92 -6.07 -10.06
CA ALA A 38 9.64 -6.63 -10.50
C ALA A 38 9.79 -7.47 -11.79
N SER A 39 10.96 -7.48 -12.42
CA SER A 39 11.21 -8.21 -13.66
C SER A 39 12.02 -9.47 -13.41
N PHE A 40 11.58 -10.58 -14.01
CA PHE A 40 12.33 -11.84 -14.00
C PHE A 40 13.01 -12.03 -15.36
N HIS A 41 14.16 -11.37 -15.56
CA HIS A 41 14.98 -11.53 -16.78
C HIS A 41 15.72 -12.88 -16.75
N GLY A 42 15.02 -13.97 -17.11
CA GLY A 42 15.59 -15.30 -17.34
C GLY A 42 15.88 -16.14 -16.09
N HIS A 43 16.18 -15.52 -14.95
CA HIS A 43 16.37 -16.21 -13.66
C HIS A 43 15.72 -15.46 -12.50
N VAL A 44 15.18 -16.20 -11.53
CA VAL A 44 14.70 -15.64 -10.27
C VAL A 44 15.90 -15.34 -9.39
N ALA A 45 16.27 -14.06 -9.29
CA ALA A 45 17.29 -13.64 -8.35
C ALA A 45 16.72 -13.53 -6.92
N TRP A 46 17.58 -13.76 -5.93
CA TRP A 46 17.21 -13.68 -4.51
C TRP A 46 16.68 -12.28 -4.11
N TYR A 47 17.15 -11.23 -4.77
CA TYR A 47 16.69 -9.86 -4.54
C TYR A 47 15.25 -9.63 -5.00
N ASN A 48 14.81 -10.27 -6.10
CA ASN A 48 13.42 -10.24 -6.55
C ASN A 48 12.51 -10.89 -5.49
N LEU A 49 12.89 -12.08 -5.00
CA LEU A 49 12.13 -12.78 -3.97
C LEU A 49 12.00 -11.93 -2.70
N THR A 50 13.11 -11.32 -2.26
CA THR A 50 13.12 -10.45 -1.08
C THR A 50 12.21 -9.23 -1.27
N PHE A 51 12.23 -8.62 -2.46
CA PHE A 51 11.36 -7.50 -2.79
C PHE A 51 9.87 -7.87 -2.72
N TYR A 52 9.47 -9.02 -3.26
CA TYR A 52 8.08 -9.50 -3.16
C TYR A 52 7.67 -9.81 -1.72
N VAL A 53 8.53 -10.46 -0.93
CA VAL A 53 8.26 -10.77 0.48
C VAL A 53 8.09 -9.48 1.29
N VAL A 54 8.98 -8.50 1.12
CA VAL A 54 8.88 -7.20 1.80
C VAL A 54 7.63 -6.45 1.38
N SER A 55 7.33 -6.42 0.08
CA SER A 55 6.11 -5.77 -0.44
C SER A 55 4.85 -6.42 0.14
N PHE A 56 4.81 -7.74 0.23
CA PHE A 56 3.70 -8.47 0.83
C PHE A 56 3.57 -8.23 2.34
N LEU A 57 4.67 -8.21 3.08
CA LEU A 57 4.67 -7.87 4.50
C LEU A 57 4.19 -6.44 4.75
N LEU A 58 4.61 -5.49 3.91
CA LEU A 58 4.12 -4.10 3.96
C LEU A 58 2.62 -4.04 3.70
N LEU A 59 2.09 -4.82 2.75
CA LEU A 59 0.65 -4.91 2.51
C LEU A 59 -0.11 -5.47 3.72
N LEU A 60 0.41 -6.51 4.38
CA LEU A 60 -0.21 -7.05 5.61
C LEU A 60 -0.21 -6.01 6.74
N LEU A 61 0.90 -5.30 6.92
CA LEU A 61 1.03 -4.25 7.92
C LEU A 61 0.07 -3.09 7.63
N PHE A 62 -0.11 -2.76 6.35
CA PHE A 62 -1.08 -1.80 5.85
C PHE A 62 -2.52 -2.20 6.15
N LEU A 63 -2.90 -3.44 5.85
CA LEU A 63 -4.22 -3.99 6.18
C LEU A 63 -4.48 -3.95 7.70
N ARG A 64 -3.45 -4.24 8.51
CA ARG A 64 -3.53 -4.12 9.98
C ARG A 64 -3.74 -2.68 10.43
N PHE A 65 -3.04 -1.72 9.82
CA PHE A 65 -3.20 -0.30 10.10
C PHE A 65 -4.61 0.19 9.76
N LEU A 66 -5.14 -0.22 8.60
CA LEU A 66 -6.52 0.04 8.21
C LEU A 66 -7.49 -0.56 9.23
N TYR A 67 -7.38 -1.85 9.53
CA TYR A 67 -8.28 -2.51 10.49
C TYR A 67 -8.29 -1.79 11.84
N LYS A 68 -7.13 -1.35 12.34
CA LYS A 68 -7.02 -0.56 13.58
C LYS A 68 -7.65 0.84 13.47
N THR A 69 -7.65 1.45 12.29
CA THR A 69 -8.25 2.78 12.05
C THR A 69 -9.78 2.72 11.96
N TRP A 70 -10.31 1.56 11.54
CA TRP A 70 -11.73 1.31 11.34
C TRP A 70 -12.42 0.67 12.55
N LYS A 71 -11.66 0.02 13.45
CA LYS A 71 -12.11 -0.39 14.78
C LYS A 71 -12.20 0.79 15.74
#